data_AF-A0A920PE22-F1
#
_entry.id   AF-A0A920PE22-F1
#
_cell.length_a   1.000
_cell.length_b   1.000
_cell.length_c   1.000
_cell.angle_alpha   90.00
_cell.angle_beta   90.00
_cell.angle_gamma   90.00
#
_symmetry.space_group_name_H-M   'P 1'
#
loop_
_entity.id
_entity.type
_entity.pdbx_description
1 polymer ?
#
loop_
_entity_poly.entity_id
_entity_poly.type
_entity_poly.pdbx_seq_one_letter_code
_entity_poly.pdbx_strand_id
1 'polypeptide(L)' 'MMALKSLWMVKNQKATIYDRSKLKFGNVIKGPAIVMEMDSTTVILSKHRGKVDKFGNILITPQG' A
#
# COMPACT_ATOMS: atom_id res chain seq x y z
N MET A 1 12.09 -14.69 -1.69
CA MET A 1 12.24 -13.97 -2.97
C MET A 1 11.00 -13.11 -3.16
N MET A 2 11.09 -11.76 -3.11
CA MET A 2 9.94 -10.88 -3.36
C MET A 2 9.81 -10.68 -4.87
N ALA A 3 8.68 -11.09 -5.45
CA ALA A 3 8.40 -10.88 -6.87
C ALA A 3 8.00 -9.41 -7.12
N LEU A 4 8.67 -8.75 -8.06
CA LEU A 4 8.25 -7.44 -8.56
C LEU A 4 7.00 -7.65 -9.44
N LYS A 5 5.80 -7.32 -8.95
CA LYS A 5 4.58 -7.27 -9.76
C LYS A 5 4.38 -5.85 -10.26
N SER A 6 4.45 -5.64 -11.58
CA SER A 6 4.13 -4.36 -12.22
C SER A 6 2.61 -4.15 -12.24
N LEU A 7 2.14 -3.02 -11.75
CA LEU A 7 0.73 -2.62 -11.79
C LEU A 7 0.55 -1.47 -12.79
N TRP A 8 -0.36 -1.65 -13.75
CA TRP A 8 -0.71 -0.61 -14.71
C TRP A 8 -1.56 0.47 -14.03
N MET A 9 -0.94 1.61 -13.72
CA MET A 9 -1.61 2.85 -13.33
C MET A 9 -1.64 3.80 -14.55
N VAL A 10 -2.31 4.96 -14.45
CA VAL A 10 -2.33 6.00 -15.51
C VAL A 10 -0.91 6.36 -16.03
N LYS A 11 0.14 6.09 -15.23
CA LYS A 11 1.54 5.99 -15.65
C LYS A 11 2.17 4.70 -15.12
N ASN A 12 3.11 4.11 -15.87
CA ASN A 12 3.89 2.97 -15.38
C ASN A 12 4.83 3.44 -14.24
N GLN A 13 4.62 2.95 -13.03
CA GLN A 13 5.35 3.37 -11.82
C GLN A 13 5.80 2.15 -11.03
N LYS A 14 7.01 2.21 -10.46
CA LYS A 14 7.49 1.19 -9.52
C LYS A 14 6.73 1.35 -8.20
N ALA A 15 6.11 0.29 -7.71
CA ALA A 15 5.40 0.26 -6.44
C ALA A 15 6.11 -0.65 -5.44
N THR A 16 6.13 -0.27 -4.17
CA THR A 16 6.59 -1.15 -3.10
C THR A 16 5.46 -2.10 -2.71
N ILE A 17 5.77 -3.40 -2.59
CA ILE A 17 4.80 -4.43 -2.20
C ILE A 17 4.95 -4.73 -0.72
N TYR A 18 3.85 -4.61 0.02
CA TYR A 18 3.77 -4.93 1.44
C TYR A 18 2.90 -6.16 1.66
N ASP A 19 3.37 -7.02 2.54
CA ASP A 19 2.56 -8.11 3.10
C ASP A 19 1.71 -7.52 4.23
N ARG A 20 0.39 -7.57 4.03
CA ARG A 20 -0.58 -6.96 4.93
C ARG A 20 -0.53 -7.51 6.35
N SER A 21 -0.18 -8.80 6.51
CA SER A 21 -0.06 -9.47 7.81
C SER A 21 1.06 -8.91 8.68
N LYS A 22 2.03 -8.21 8.08
CA LYS A 22 3.19 -7.62 8.78
C LYS A 22 2.97 -6.17 9.21
N LEU A 23 1.89 -5.54 8.75
CA LEU A 23 1.59 -4.15 9.07
C LEU A 23 0.98 -4.03 10.46
N LYS A 24 1.52 -3.11 11.26
CA LYS A 24 1.10 -2.84 12.64
C LYS A 24 0.51 -1.44 12.78
N PHE A 25 -0.26 -1.23 13.85
CA PHE A 25 -0.75 0.08 14.25
C PHE A 25 0.35 1.15 14.14
N GLY A 26 0.01 2.29 13.54
CA GLY A 26 0.92 3.42 13.38
C GLY A 26 1.85 3.32 12.18
N ASN A 27 1.95 2.17 11.49
CA ASN A 27 2.68 2.08 10.23
C ASN A 27 2.11 3.05 9.19
N VAL A 28 3.01 3.69 8.44
CA VAL A 28 2.68 4.60 7.34
C VAL A 28 3.27 4.04 6.06
N ILE A 29 2.43 3.89 5.05
CA ILE A 29 2.78 3.35 3.74
C ILE A 29 2.69 4.50 2.74
N LYS A 30 3.83 4.93 2.21
CA LYS A 30 3.89 5.97 1.17
C LYS A 30 3.58 5.35 -0.19
N GLY A 31 2.65 5.92 -0.92
CA GLY A 31 2.38 5.53 -2.31
C GLY A 31 3.49 6.00 -3.26
N PRO A 32 3.66 5.36 -4.44
CA PRO A 32 2.88 4.23 -4.94
C PRO A 32 3.23 2.91 -4.25
N ALA A 33 2.22 2.20 -3.76
CA ALA A 33 2.39 0.93 -3.05
C ALA A 33 1.23 -0.03 -3.28
N ILE A 34 1.52 -1.33 -3.16
CA ILE A 34 0.53 -2.40 -3.17
C ILE A 34 0.62 -3.11 -1.83
N VAL A 35 -0.51 -3.25 -1.15
CA VAL A 35 -0.64 -4.04 0.06
C VAL A 35 -1.40 -5.30 -0.31
N MET A 36 -0.72 -6.44 -0.20
CA MET A 36 -1.28 -7.75 -0.54
C MET A 36 -1.75 -8.47 0.70
N GLU A 37 -2.97 -8.99 0.64
CA GLU A 37 -3.58 -9.90 1.61
C GLU A 37 -3.98 -11.19 0.87
N MET A 38 -4.43 -12.22 1.58
CA MET A 38 -4.75 -13.51 0.96
C MET A 38 -5.91 -13.39 -0.06
N ASP A 39 -6.88 -12.54 0.22
CA ASP A 39 -8.16 -12.38 -0.49
C ASP A 39 -8.35 -10.97 -1.09
N SER A 40 -7.45 -10.04 -0.80
CA SER A 40 -7.58 -8.64 -1.20
C SER A 40 -6.25 -8.05 -1.65
N THR A 41 -6.35 -7.05 -2.52
CA THR A 41 -5.21 -6.24 -2.96
C THR A 41 -5.58 -4.77 -2.84
N THR A 42 -4.92 -4.06 -1.94
CA THR A 42 -5.11 -2.62 -1.76
C THR A 42 -4.01 -1.86 -2.49
N VAL A 43 -4.38 -0.88 -3.30
CA VAL A 43 -3.44 -0.01 -4.02
C VAL A 43 -3.45 1.37 -3.39
N ILE A 44 -2.27 1.85 -3.00
CA ILE A 44 -2.06 3.23 -2.53
C ILE A 44 -1.39 4.00 -3.66
N LEU A 45 -2.14 4.93 -4.27
CA LEU A 45 -1.68 5.71 -5.42
C LEU A 45 -0.52 6.65 -5.06
N SER A 46 0.20 7.09 -6.08
CA SER A 46 1.09 8.24 -5.95
C SER A 46 0.38 9.45 -5.32
N LYS A 47 1.12 10.23 -4.53
CA LYS A 47 0.60 11.36 -3.74
C LYS A 47 -0.49 10.97 -2.74
N HIS A 48 -0.54 9.70 -2.34
CA HIS A 48 -1.36 9.23 -1.24
C HIS A 48 -0.50 8.47 -0.22
N ARG A 49 -1.01 8.37 0.99
CA ARG A 49 -0.46 7.51 2.05
C ARG A 49 -1.54 6.65 2.67
N GLY A 50 -1.19 5.44 3.06
CA GLY A 50 -1.98 4.61 3.97
C GLY A 50 -1.43 4.74 5.39
N LYS A 51 -2.28 4.97 6.38
CA LYS A 51 -1.92 4.86 7.81
C LYS A 51 -2.73 3.75 8.46
N VAL A 52 -2.05 2.84 9.15
CA VAL A 52 -2.71 1.78 9.91
C VAL A 52 -3.23 2.36 11.23
N ASP A 53 -4.55 2.38 11.39
CA ASP A 53 -5.20 2.82 12.62
C ASP A 53 -5.12 1.76 13.73
N LYS A 54 -5.67 2.08 14.92
CA LYS A 54 -5.62 1.19 16.08
C LYS A 54 -6.45 -0.09 15.93
N PHE A 55 -7.38 -0.11 14.98
CA PHE A 55 -8.21 -1.27 14.65
C PHE A 55 -7.61 -2.10 13.52
N GLY A 56 -6.48 -1.64 12.95
CA GLY A 56 -5.80 -2.29 11.84
C GLY A 56 -6.30 -1.85 10.47
N ASN A 57 -7.21 -0.89 10.36
CA ASN A 57 -7.65 -0.39 9.05
C ASN A 57 -6.56 0.45 8.38
N ILE A 58 -6.46 0.37 7.06
CA ILE A 58 -5.57 1.24 6.28
C ILE A 58 -6.37 2.46 5.83
N LEU A 59 -6.16 3.59 6.50
CA LEU A 59 -6.75 4.88 6.12
C LEU A 59 -5.92 5.51 5.01
N ILE A 60 -6.47 5.53 3.79
CA ILE A 60 -5.82 6.11 2.61
C ILE A 60 -6.22 7.59 2.49
N THR A 61 -5.23 8.47 2.42
CA THR A 61 -5.43 9.92 2.31
C THR A 61 -4.44 10.55 1.34
N PRO A 62 -4.80 11.66 0.66
CA PRO A 62 -3.84 12.44 -0.10
C PRO A 62 -2.67 12.92 0.76
N GLN A 63 -1.47 12.90 0.20
CA GLN A 63 -0.33 13.69 0.65
C GLN A 63 -0.35 15.02 -0.11
N GLY A 64 -0.42 16.11 0.65
CA GLY A 64 -0.15 17.46 0.15
C GLY A 64 1.29 17.61 -0.30
#